data_AF-A0AAW3ECF5-F1
#
_entry.id   AF-A0AAW3ECF5-F1
#
_cell.length_a   1.000
_cell.length_b   1.000
_cell.length_c   1.000
_cell.angle_alpha   90.00
_cell.angle_beta   90.00
_cell.angle_gamma   90.00
#
_symmetry.space_group_name_H-M   'P 1'
#
loop_
_entity.id
_entity.type
_entity.pdbx_description
1 polymer ?
#
loop_
_entity_poly.entity_id
_entity_poly.type
_entity_poly.pdbx_seq_one_letter_code
_entity_poly.pdbx_strand_id
1 'polypeptide(L)'
;MNDVDKYYTMKPFLYPKKVPLTDDEFSTDDWWIVRKTNDYRYIFSCFSGGNGTEEQKVEITENEYNQLVNFNLTANYICMKYKIG
;
A
#
# COMPACT_ATOMS: atom_id res chain seq x y z
N MET A 1 -37.27 -22.07 17.57
CA MET A 1 -36.80 -21.46 16.30
C MET A 1 -36.37 -20.05 16.64
N ASN A 2 -35.06 -19.81 16.82
CA ASN A 2 -34.47 -18.48 16.98
C ASN A 2 -33.00 -18.64 16.62
N ASP A 3 -32.76 -18.71 15.31
CA ASP A 3 -31.46 -18.89 14.68
C ASP A 3 -31.30 -17.73 13.71
N VAL A 4 -30.93 -16.55 14.23
CA VAL A 4 -30.69 -15.38 13.39
C VAL A 4 -29.63 -14.51 14.05
N ASP A 5 -28.45 -14.55 13.45
CA ASP A 5 -27.54 -13.40 13.34
C ASP A 5 -26.57 -13.07 14.47
N LYS A 6 -25.57 -13.96 14.62
CA LYS A 6 -24.20 -13.56 14.97
C LYS A 6 -23.53 -12.89 13.75
N TYR A 7 -23.99 -11.71 13.34
CA TYR A 7 -23.22 -10.91 12.39
C TYR A 7 -21.94 -10.46 13.06
N TYR A 8 -20.81 -10.94 12.55
CA TYR A 8 -19.50 -10.38 12.84
C TYR A 8 -19.57 -8.86 12.65
N THR A 9 -19.35 -8.11 13.73
CA THR A 9 -19.14 -6.67 13.64
C THR A 9 -17.81 -6.48 12.92
N MET A 10 -17.83 -6.40 11.58
CA MET A 10 -16.67 -5.97 10.81
C MET A 10 -16.35 -4.55 11.25
N LYS A 11 -15.38 -4.40 12.18
CA LYS A 11 -14.78 -3.10 12.45
C LYS A 11 -14.08 -2.68 11.15
N PRO A 12 -14.42 -1.52 10.56
CA PRO A 12 -13.66 -1.02 9.42
C PRO A 12 -12.20 -0.88 9.84
N PHE A 13 -11.30 -1.47 9.06
CA PHE A 13 -9.87 -1.25 9.23
C PHE A 13 -9.60 0.21 8.93
N LEU A 14 -9.21 0.96 9.96
CA LEU A 14 -8.77 2.34 9.82
C LEU A 14 -7.29 2.30 9.52
N TYR A 15 -6.92 2.65 8.29
CA TYR A 15 -5.53 2.88 7.95
C TYR A 15 -4.98 3.99 8.86
N PRO A 16 -3.74 3.84 9.37
CA PRO A 16 -3.12 4.88 10.18
C PRO A 16 -3.15 6.22 9.43
N LYS A 17 -3.42 7.30 10.16
CA LYS A 17 -3.49 8.65 9.59
C LYS A 17 -2.20 8.95 8.82
N LYS A 18 -2.34 9.38 7.57
CA LYS A 18 -1.23 9.79 6.70
C LYS A 18 -0.30 10.74 7.45
N VAL A 19 0.96 10.34 7.58
CA VAL A 19 2.05 11.31 7.74
C VAL A 19 2.05 12.16 6.47
N PRO A 20 2.17 13.50 6.56
CA PRO A 20 2.23 14.34 5.37
C PRO A 20 3.32 13.83 4.44
N LEU A 21 2.95 13.57 3.19
CA LEU A 21 3.88 13.16 2.13
C LEU A 21 4.97 14.21 2.05
N THR A 22 6.22 13.78 2.15
CA THR A 22 7.38 14.62 1.81
C THR A 22 7.48 14.79 0.29
N ASP A 23 8.25 15.76 -0.21
CA ASP A 23 8.39 16.01 -1.67
C ASP A 23 8.84 14.76 -2.46
N ASP A 24 9.45 13.79 -1.78
CA ASP A 24 9.94 12.53 -2.35
C ASP A 24 8.96 11.34 -2.22
N GLU A 25 7.74 11.58 -1.72
CA GLU A 25 6.74 10.55 -1.47
C GLU A 25 5.48 10.74 -2.33
N PHE A 26 5.00 9.66 -2.95
CA PHE A 26 3.81 9.64 -3.80
C PHE A 26 2.86 8.52 -3.38
N SER A 27 1.56 8.82 -3.38
CA SER A 27 0.51 7.81 -3.23
C SER A 27 -0.83 8.33 -3.72
N THR A 28 -1.65 7.44 -4.29
CA THR A 28 -3.03 7.72 -4.69
C THR A 28 -4.06 7.26 -3.67
N ASP A 29 -3.68 6.39 -2.73
CA ASP A 29 -4.58 5.77 -1.76
C ASP A 29 -3.99 5.81 -0.34
N ASP A 30 -4.72 5.30 0.65
CA ASP A 30 -4.26 5.28 2.04
C ASP A 30 -3.50 4.00 2.42
N TRP A 31 -3.56 2.98 1.56
CA TRP A 31 -3.00 1.66 1.84
C TRP A 31 -1.62 1.43 1.23
N TRP A 32 -1.09 2.39 0.45
CA TRP A 32 0.25 2.28 -0.13
C TRP A 32 0.94 3.64 -0.19
N ILE A 33 2.26 3.62 -0.36
CA ILE A 33 3.10 4.79 -0.57
C ILE A 33 4.36 4.36 -1.33
N VAL A 34 4.85 5.20 -2.23
CA VAL A 34 6.15 5.03 -2.85
C VAL A 34 7.04 6.21 -2.50
N ARG A 35 8.29 5.93 -2.15
CA ARG A 35 9.26 6.91 -1.70
C ARG A 35 10.54 6.82 -2.50
N LYS A 36 11.04 7.95 -2.99
CA LYS A 36 12.41 8.09 -3.47
C LYS A 36 13.31 8.33 -2.25
N THR A 37 14.24 7.42 -1.99
CA THR A 37 15.16 7.55 -0.85
C THR A 37 16.47 8.25 -1.25
N ASN A 38 16.88 8.08 -2.50
CA ASN A 38 18.02 8.70 -3.19
C ASN A 38 17.80 8.60 -4.71
N ASP A 39 18.69 9.13 -5.54
CA ASP A 39 18.59 9.05 -7.02
C ASP A 39 18.50 7.63 -7.61
N TYR A 40 18.89 6.61 -6.84
CA TYR A 40 18.95 5.23 -7.30
C TYR A 40 18.12 4.25 -6.47
N ARG A 41 17.38 4.72 -5.46
CA ARG A 41 16.63 3.83 -4.55
C ARG A 41 15.20 4.29 -4.38
N TYR A 42 14.28 3.41 -4.76
CA TYR A 42 12.84 3.63 -4.74
C TYR A 42 12.21 2.54 -3.88
N ILE A 43 11.52 2.94 -2.81
CA ILE A 43 10.89 2.02 -1.87
C ILE A 43 9.39 2.13 -2.04
N PHE A 44 8.74 1.02 -2.35
CA PHE A 44 7.30 0.88 -2.30
C PHE A 44 6.91 0.26 -0.96
N SER A 45 5.93 0.85 -0.29
CA SER A 45 5.37 0.33 0.95
C SER A 45 3.86 0.15 0.79
N CYS A 46 3.31 -0.96 1.26
CA CYS A 46 1.87 -1.22 1.27
C CYS A 46 1.42 -1.90 2.56
N PHE A 47 0.16 -1.66 2.91
CA PHE A 47 -0.53 -2.29 4.04
C PHE A 47 -1.40 -3.44 3.52
N SER A 48 -1.14 -4.66 4.00
CA SER A 48 -1.97 -5.82 3.66
C SER A 48 -3.28 -5.81 4.44
N GLY A 49 -4.42 -5.73 3.75
CA GLY A 49 -5.73 -5.91 4.38
C GLY A 49 -6.01 -7.36 4.81
N GLY A 50 -5.23 -8.33 4.32
CA GLY A 50 -5.52 -9.75 4.46
C GLY A 50 -5.05 -10.38 5.77
N ASN A 51 -3.86 -10.03 6.28
CA ASN A 51 -3.23 -10.79 7.38
C ASN A 51 -2.30 -10.01 8.32
N GLY A 52 -2.14 -8.69 8.20
CA GLY A 52 -1.23 -7.97 9.09
C GLY A 52 -1.36 -6.47 9.06
N THR A 53 -1.47 -5.87 10.24
CA THR A 53 -1.28 -4.43 10.50
C THR A 53 0.13 -3.91 10.16
N GLU A 54 0.97 -4.74 9.55
CA GLU A 54 2.37 -4.42 9.28
C GLU A 54 2.53 -3.87 7.87
N GLU A 55 3.22 -2.73 7.80
CA GLU A 55 3.67 -2.12 6.56
C GLU A 55 4.72 -3.03 5.91
N GLN A 56 4.42 -3.56 4.73
CA GLN A 56 5.38 -4.32 3.94
C GLN A 56 6.09 -3.38 2.97
N LYS A 57 7.42 -3.49 2.90
CA LYS A 57 8.27 -2.64 2.06
C LYS A 57 9.06 -3.46 1.08
N VAL A 58 9.22 -2.94 -0.12
CA VAL A 58 10.07 -3.53 -1.14
C VAL A 58 10.79 -2.45 -1.95
N GLU A 59 12.00 -2.76 -2.39
CA GLU A 59 12.72 -1.92 -3.32
C GLU A 59 12.21 -2.19 -4.74
N ILE A 60 11.81 -1.13 -5.44
CA ILE A 60 11.34 -1.17 -6.83
C ILE A 60 12.34 -0.47 -7.74
N THR A 61 12.23 -0.73 -9.04
CA THR A 61 13.04 -0.05 -10.05
C THR A 61 12.56 1.38 -10.28
N GLU A 62 13.45 2.24 -10.79
CA GLU A 62 13.10 3.60 -11.23
C GLU A 62 11.96 3.60 -12.25
N ASN A 63 11.99 2.66 -13.19
CA ASN A 63 10.93 2.51 -14.19
C ASN A 63 9.57 2.22 -13.56
N GLU A 64 9.52 1.35 -12.54
CA GLU A 64 8.27 1.07 -11.81
C GLU A 64 7.79 2.27 -11.01
N TYR A 65 8.70 2.99 -10.37
CA TYR A 65 8.40 4.25 -9.69
C TYR A 65 7.77 5.25 -10.67
N ASN A 66 8.43 5.50 -11.80
CA ASN A 66 7.94 6.41 -12.82
C ASN A 66 6.60 5.95 -13.40
N GLN A 67 6.37 4.65 -13.56
CA GLN A 67 5.09 4.14 -14.03
C GLN A 67 3.98 4.29 -12.98
N LEU A 68 4.27 4.14 -11.68
CA LEU A 68 3.31 4.44 -10.60
C LEU A 68 2.93 5.92 -10.58
N VAL A 69 3.93 6.81 -10.62
CA VAL A 69 3.72 8.28 -10.59
C VAL A 69 2.97 8.76 -11.83
N ASN A 70 3.23 8.16 -12.99
CA ASN A 70 2.54 8.48 -14.24
C ASN A 70 1.23 7.69 -14.44
N PHE A 71 0.75 6.94 -13.43
CA PHE A 71 -0.49 6.15 -13.48
C PHE A 71 -0.52 5.07 -14.58
N ASN A 72 0.63 4.67 -15.11
CA ASN A 72 0.79 3.60 -16.09
C ASN A 72 0.82 2.21 -15.43
N LEU A 73 1.06 2.16 -14.11
CA LEU A 73 1.13 0.94 -13.32
C LEU A 73 0.39 1.15 -11.99
N THR A 74 -0.27 0.09 -11.50
CA THR A 74 -1.05 0.16 -10.26
C THR A 74 -0.29 -0.43 -9.08
N ALA A 75 -0.54 0.08 -7.87
CA ALA A 75 0.03 -0.46 -6.64
C ALA A 75 -0.21 -1.97 -6.47
N ASN A 76 -1.39 -2.46 -6.87
CA ASN A 76 -1.73 -3.89 -6.86
C ASN A 76 -0.78 -4.73 -7.73
N TYR A 77 -0.33 -4.20 -8.87
CA TYR A 77 0.63 -4.90 -9.73
C TYR A 77 1.98 -5.08 -9.02
N ILE A 78 2.46 -4.06 -8.30
CA ILE A 78 3.69 -4.17 -7.49
C ILE A 78 3.51 -5.22 -6.39
N CYS A 79 2.39 -5.16 -5.66
CA CYS A 79 2.04 -6.16 -4.65
C CYS A 79 2.10 -7.58 -5.19
N MET A 80 1.47 -7.85 -6.34
CA MET A 80 1.50 -9.16 -6.99
C MET A 80 2.91 -9.57 -7.45
N LYS A 81 3.65 -8.65 -8.07
CA LYS A 81 4.99 -8.91 -8.60
C LYS A 81 5.98 -9.29 -7.49
N TYR A 82 5.93 -8.56 -6.38
CA TYR A 82 6.84 -8.72 -5.25
C TYR A 82 6.31 -9.63 -4.15
N LYS A 83 5.09 -10.15 -4.30
CA LYS A 83 4.41 -11.02 -3.33
C LYS A 83 4.31 -10.36 -1.94
N ILE A 84 3.92 -9.09 -1.93
CA ILE A 84 3.63 -8.28 -0.75
C ILE A 84 2.18 -7.76 -0.84
N GLY A 85 1.62 -7.26 0.27
CA GLY A 85 0.23 -6.79 0.37
C GLY A 85 -0.77 -7.90 0.67
#